data_AF-A0A2S8G624-F1
#
_entry.id   AF-A0A2S8G624-F1
#
_cell.length_a   1.000
_cell.length_b   1.000
_cell.length_c   1.000
_cell.angle_alpha   90.00
_cell.angle_beta   90.00
_cell.angle_gamma   90.00
#
_symmetry.space_group_name_H-M   'P 1'
#
loop_
_entity.id
_entity.type
_entity.pdbx_description
1 polymer ?
#
loop_
_entity_poly.entity_id
_entity_poly.type
_entity_poly.pdbx_seq_one_letter_code
_entity_poly.pdbx_strand_id
1 'polypeptide(L)'
;MADIPPRSLHVATQIYSGILSVGIAFMAFLVVYGHAPSALVGGGVLIGLRNVQLWATFGASKFAATLSGTIQFTLAMVAGFLFTVSALFVFIWPPATILVLGSMMFGYGSYWMAWQNWIWLQQLRGFKEDQLPLPRTLTIYQLMITTAIVAAVCGLANLLQLGIQEGR
;
A
#
# COMPACT_ATOMS: atom_id res chain seq x y z
N MET A 1 -26.14 -0.17 19.31
CA MET A 1 -25.28 -1.37 19.43
C MET A 1 -23.89 -0.86 19.74
N ALA A 2 -23.15 -1.45 20.67
CA ALA A 2 -21.76 -1.03 20.86
C ALA A 2 -21.02 -1.25 19.53
N ASP A 3 -20.48 -0.18 18.95
CA ASP A 3 -19.78 -0.19 17.66
C ASP A 3 -18.42 -0.89 17.83
N ILE A 4 -18.47 -2.21 18.02
CA ILE A 4 -17.30 -3.06 18.16
C ILE A 4 -16.76 -3.33 16.75
N PRO A 5 -15.49 -3.02 16.46
CA PRO A 5 -14.91 -3.28 15.16
C PRO A 5 -14.91 -4.79 14.87
N PRO A 6 -15.13 -5.21 13.61
CA PRO A 6 -15.09 -6.61 13.23
C PRO A 6 -13.68 -7.18 13.49
N ARG A 7 -13.63 -8.47 13.85
CA ARG A 7 -12.38 -9.14 14.21
C ARG A 7 -11.33 -9.08 13.08
N SER A 8 -11.78 -9.13 11.82
CA SER A 8 -10.95 -8.97 10.63
C SER A 8 -10.25 -7.61 10.58
N LEU A 9 -10.98 -6.51 10.81
CA LEU A 9 -10.42 -5.15 10.90
C LEU A 9 -9.46 -5.03 12.08
N HIS A 10 -9.79 -5.61 13.23
CA HIS A 10 -8.91 -5.56 14.39
C HIS A 10 -7.56 -6.22 14.12
N VAL A 11 -7.57 -7.44 13.56
CA VAL A 11 -6.35 -8.17 13.20
C VAL A 11 -5.57 -7.43 12.11
N ALA A 12 -6.25 -6.91 11.08
CA ALA A 12 -5.62 -6.14 10.01
C ALA A 12 -4.95 -4.87 10.55
N THR A 13 -5.63 -4.12 11.42
CA THR A 13 -5.08 -2.93 12.08
C THR A 13 -3.87 -3.25 12.95
N GLN A 14 -3.87 -4.39 13.66
CA GLN A 14 -2.70 -4.83 14.44
C GLN A 14 -1.50 -5.16 13.54
N ILE A 15 -1.70 -5.94 12.48
CA ILE A 15 -0.63 -6.30 11.54
C ILE A 15 -0.08 -5.03 10.88
N TYR A 16 -0.94 -4.17 10.37
CA TYR A 16 -0.55 -2.92 9.71
C TYR A 16 0.19 -1.98 10.67
N SER A 17 -0.29 -1.84 11.91
CA SER A 17 0.39 -1.04 12.94
C SER A 17 1.75 -1.61 13.31
N GLY A 18 1.89 -2.94 13.35
CA GLY A 18 3.16 -3.61 13.59
C GLY A 18 4.18 -3.32 12.48
N ILE A 19 3.76 -3.41 11.22
CA ILE A 19 4.61 -3.08 10.05
C ILE A 19 5.04 -1.61 10.11
N LEU A 20 4.10 -0.69 10.37
CA LEU A 20 4.43 0.74 10.50
C LEU A 20 5.39 0.99 11.67
N SER A 21 5.23 0.31 12.80
CA SER A 21 6.13 0.42 13.96
C SER A 21 7.55 -0.01 13.63
N VAL A 22 7.74 -1.08 12.84
CA VAL A 22 9.08 -1.47 12.34
C VAL A 22 9.66 -0.38 11.45
N GLY A 23 8.85 0.18 10.54
CA GLY A 23 9.28 1.29 9.68
C GLY A 23 9.66 2.54 10.48
N ILE A 24 8.91 2.90 11.53
CA ILE A 24 9.21 4.02 12.42
C ILE A 24 10.53 3.79 13.15
N ALA A 25 10.75 2.58 13.68
CA ALA A 25 12.00 2.22 14.34
C ALA A 25 13.19 2.32 13.38
N PHE A 26 13.02 1.87 12.14
CA PHE A 26 14.05 2.00 11.11
C PHE A 26 14.33 3.46 10.74
N MET A 27 13.31 4.31 10.61
CA MET A 27 13.50 5.75 10.38
C MET A 27 14.21 6.42 11.56
N ALA A 28 13.87 6.06 12.80
CA ALA A 28 14.56 6.56 13.98
C ALA A 28 16.05 6.14 13.98
N PHE A 29 16.34 4.90 13.60
CA PHE A 29 17.72 4.43 13.42
C PHE A 29 18.47 5.25 12.37
N LEU A 30 17.86 5.55 11.21
CA LEU A 30 18.48 6.38 10.17
C LEU A 30 18.72 7.83 10.61
N VAL A 31 17.86 8.39 11.46
CA VAL A 31 18.08 9.73 12.04
C VAL A 31 19.28 9.71 12.99
N VAL A 32 19.35 8.71 13.87
CA VAL A 32 20.37 8.65 14.94
C VAL A 32 21.74 8.22 14.42
N TYR A 33 21.79 7.16 13.62
CA TYR A 33 23.04 6.55 13.15
C TYR A 33 23.37 6.86 11.70
N GLY A 34 22.35 7.04 10.86
CA GLY A 34 22.54 7.40 9.45
C GLY A 34 22.72 8.90 9.22
N HIS A 35 22.54 9.73 10.26
CA HIS A 35 22.55 11.19 10.19
C HIS A 35 21.71 11.75 9.03
N ALA A 36 20.58 11.10 8.72
CA ALA A 36 19.70 11.47 7.63
C ALA A 36 18.50 12.28 8.18
N PRO A 37 18.55 13.64 8.18
CA PRO A 37 17.47 14.46 8.74
C PRO A 37 16.15 14.31 7.97
N SER A 38 16.20 13.90 6.69
CA SER A 38 15.01 13.57 5.90
C SER A 38 14.21 12.38 6.47
N ALA A 39 14.84 11.50 7.25
CA ALA A 39 14.14 10.39 7.91
C ALA A 39 13.20 10.85 9.04
N LEU A 40 13.36 12.08 9.57
CA LEU A 40 12.38 12.67 10.50
C LEU A 40 11.03 12.88 9.83
N VAL A 41 11.04 13.36 8.58
CA VAL A 41 9.82 13.56 7.79
C VAL A 41 9.16 12.21 7.53
N GLY A 42 9.94 11.20 7.10
CA GLY A 42 9.46 9.83 6.91
C GLY A 42 8.86 9.23 8.18
N GLY A 43 9.55 9.36 9.33
CA GLY A 43 9.06 8.89 10.63
C GLY A 43 7.76 9.58 11.05
N GLY A 44 7.68 10.90 10.88
CA GLY A 44 6.46 11.69 11.17
C GLY A 44 5.27 11.23 10.34
N VAL A 45 5.47 10.98 9.05
CA VAL A 45 4.43 10.44 8.15
C VAL A 45 3.95 9.06 8.63
N LEU A 46 4.86 8.14 8.95
CA LEU A 46 4.49 6.80 9.41
C LEU A 46 3.72 6.82 10.76
N ILE A 47 4.12 7.70 11.68
CA ILE A 47 3.39 7.92 12.95
C ILE A 47 2.00 8.46 12.67
N GLY A 48 1.87 9.44 11.77
CA GLY A 48 0.57 9.98 11.35
C GLY A 48 -0.35 8.89 10.79
N LEU A 49 0.15 8.08 9.86
CA LEU A 49 -0.59 6.96 9.27
C LEU A 49 -1.06 5.95 10.32
N ARG A 50 -0.20 5.59 11.27
CA ARG A 50 -0.56 4.68 12.37
C ARG A 50 -1.69 5.26 13.21
N ASN A 51 -1.60 6.52 13.61
CA ASN A 51 -2.62 7.15 14.43
C ASN A 51 -3.95 7.29 13.69
N VAL A 52 -3.94 7.69 12.42
CA VAL A 52 -5.17 7.76 11.61
C VAL A 52 -5.84 6.39 11.52
N GLN A 53 -5.09 5.30 11.35
CA GLN A 53 -5.65 3.95 11.31
C GLN A 53 -6.23 3.49 12.65
N LEU A 54 -5.55 3.79 13.76
CA LEU A 54 -6.04 3.46 15.11
C LEU A 54 -7.33 4.22 15.42
N TRP A 55 -7.38 5.51 15.09
CA TRP A 55 -8.59 6.34 15.26
C TRP A 55 -9.75 5.89 14.38
N ALA A 56 -9.48 5.47 13.15
CA ALA A 56 -10.49 4.90 12.26
C ALA A 56 -11.09 3.60 12.80
N THR A 57 -10.25 2.74 13.38
CA THR A 57 -10.64 1.41 13.86
C THR A 57 -11.35 1.47 15.21
N PHE A 58 -10.79 2.22 16.17
CA PHE A 58 -11.22 2.21 17.57
C PHE A 58 -12.04 3.45 17.96
N GLY A 59 -12.00 4.52 17.16
CA GLY A 59 -12.77 5.74 17.43
C GLY A 59 -14.21 5.72 16.91
N ALA A 60 -14.64 4.66 16.22
CA ALA A 60 -15.99 4.47 15.65
C ALA A 60 -16.53 5.66 14.83
N SER A 61 -15.64 6.52 14.31
CA SER A 61 -16.03 7.72 13.56
C SER A 61 -16.08 7.44 12.06
N LYS A 62 -17.22 7.74 11.43
CA LYS A 62 -17.42 7.66 9.97
C LYS A 62 -16.39 8.50 9.22
N PHE A 63 -16.06 9.69 9.74
CA PHE A 63 -15.08 10.58 9.15
C PHE A 63 -13.68 9.97 9.23
N ALA A 64 -13.27 9.44 10.38
CA ALA A 64 -11.97 8.81 10.56
C ALA A 64 -11.82 7.56 9.68
N ALA A 65 -12.85 6.71 9.61
CA ALA A 65 -12.88 5.53 8.75
C ALA A 65 -12.76 5.89 7.26
N THR A 66 -13.47 6.94 6.82
CA THR A 66 -13.39 7.43 5.43
C THR A 66 -12.01 8.00 5.13
N LEU A 67 -11.50 8.87 6.00
CA LEU A 67 -10.18 9.50 5.83
C LEU A 67 -9.07 8.44 5.78
N SER A 68 -9.09 7.48 6.70
CA SER A 68 -8.13 6.38 6.74
C SER A 68 -8.23 5.50 5.50
N GLY A 69 -9.44 5.10 5.08
CA GLY A 69 -9.66 4.34 3.85
C GLY A 69 -9.10 5.05 2.61
N THR A 70 -9.37 6.34 2.45
CA THR A 70 -8.88 7.15 1.33
C THR A 70 -7.35 7.27 1.33
N ILE A 71 -6.73 7.52 2.48
CA ILE A 71 -5.27 7.61 2.59
C ILE A 71 -4.61 6.27 2.21
N GLN A 72 -5.14 5.17 2.72
CA GLN A 72 -4.64 3.83 2.40
C GLN A 72 -4.81 3.49 0.91
N PHE A 73 -5.93 3.89 0.31
CA PHE A 73 -6.15 3.69 -1.12
C PHE A 73 -5.14 4.49 -1.97
N THR A 74 -4.91 5.75 -1.62
CA THR A 74 -3.89 6.59 -2.28
C THR A 74 -2.50 5.99 -2.16
N LEU A 75 -2.12 5.50 -0.97
CA LEU A 75 -0.84 4.82 -0.76
C LEU A 75 -0.71 3.55 -1.61
N ALA A 76 -1.78 2.77 -1.75
CA ALA A 76 -1.81 1.59 -2.61
C ALA A 76 -1.59 1.95 -4.09
N MET A 77 -2.20 3.04 -4.56
CA MET A 77 -2.02 3.52 -5.94
C MET A 77 -0.59 4.03 -6.20
N VAL A 78 -0.02 4.80 -5.27
CA VAL A 78 1.37 5.27 -5.36
C VAL A 78 2.34 4.09 -5.37
N ALA A 79 2.10 3.09 -4.54
CA ALA A 79 2.89 1.87 -4.52
C ALA A 79 2.76 1.09 -5.85
N GLY A 80 1.57 0.98 -6.42
CA GLY A 80 1.37 0.37 -7.74
C GLY A 80 2.12 1.11 -8.87
N PHE A 81 2.16 2.44 -8.81
CA PHE A 81 2.95 3.25 -9.73
C PHE A 81 4.46 2.98 -9.57
N LEU A 82 4.97 3.02 -8.33
CA LEU A 82 6.39 2.75 -8.04
C LEU A 82 6.80 1.34 -8.45
N PHE A 83 5.93 0.35 -8.23
CA PHE A 83 6.14 -1.01 -8.72
C PHE A 83 6.33 -1.03 -10.25
N THR A 84 5.45 -0.34 -10.98
CA THR A 84 5.47 -0.32 -12.46
C THR A 84 6.75 0.35 -12.98
N VAL A 85 7.11 1.50 -12.43
CA VAL A 85 8.35 2.21 -12.80
C VAL A 85 9.57 1.36 -12.48
N SER A 86 9.61 0.75 -11.29
CA SER A 86 10.75 -0.07 -10.87
C SER A 86 10.88 -1.35 -11.70
N ALA A 87 9.77 -1.94 -12.15
CA ALA A 87 9.78 -3.14 -13.00
C ALA A 87 10.48 -2.90 -14.34
N LEU A 88 10.40 -1.68 -14.90
CA LEU A 88 11.08 -1.31 -16.14
C LEU A 88 12.61 -1.29 -16.00
N PHE A 89 13.12 -1.04 -14.80
CA PHE A 89 14.56 -0.93 -14.53
C PHE A 89 15.13 -2.15 -13.79
N VAL A 90 14.33 -3.21 -13.60
CA VAL A 90 14.71 -4.35 -12.75
C VAL A 90 16.00 -5.04 -13.22
N PHE A 91 16.27 -5.02 -14.53
CA PHE A 91 17.45 -5.63 -15.15
C PHE A 91 18.65 -4.68 -15.32
N ILE A 92 18.44 -3.37 -15.11
CA ILE A 92 19.45 -2.34 -15.35
C ILE A 92 19.98 -1.78 -14.03
N TRP A 93 19.15 -1.78 -12.98
CA TRP A 93 19.45 -1.11 -11.73
C TRP A 93 19.13 -2.01 -10.53
N PRO A 94 20.14 -2.55 -9.80
CA PRO A 94 19.91 -3.46 -8.68
C PRO A 94 18.94 -2.93 -7.58
N PRO A 95 18.95 -1.62 -7.23
CA PRO A 95 17.96 -1.05 -6.32
C PRO A 95 16.51 -1.18 -6.81
N ALA A 96 16.27 -1.30 -8.12
CA ALA A 96 14.93 -1.45 -8.68
C ALA A 96 14.25 -2.75 -8.22
N THR A 97 14.99 -3.83 -7.96
CA THR A 97 14.42 -5.09 -7.44
C THR A 97 13.87 -4.90 -6.02
N ILE A 98 14.59 -4.15 -5.18
CA ILE A 98 14.15 -3.82 -3.82
C ILE A 98 12.90 -2.93 -3.88
N LEU A 99 12.87 -1.96 -4.80
CA LEU A 99 11.72 -1.10 -5.01
C LEU A 99 10.50 -1.85 -5.54
N VAL A 100 10.67 -2.84 -6.44
CA VAL A 100 9.58 -3.71 -6.91
C VAL A 100 8.97 -4.49 -5.74
N LEU A 101 9.79 -5.18 -4.94
CA LEU A 101 9.32 -5.98 -3.80
C LEU A 101 8.68 -5.11 -2.71
N GLY A 102 9.34 -4.01 -2.35
CA GLY A 102 8.83 -3.07 -1.34
C GLY A 102 7.50 -2.43 -1.77
N SER A 103 7.39 -2.02 -3.03
CA SER A 103 6.16 -1.42 -3.58
C SER A 103 5.02 -2.43 -3.68
N MET A 104 5.32 -3.70 -4.00
CA MET A 104 4.30 -4.75 -4.03
C MET A 104 3.76 -5.06 -2.63
N MET A 105 4.64 -5.23 -1.64
CA MET A 105 4.24 -5.51 -0.26
C MET A 105 3.46 -4.35 0.36
N PHE A 106 3.97 -3.12 0.20
CA PHE A 106 3.32 -1.92 0.73
C PHE A 106 1.98 -1.65 0.02
N GLY A 107 1.95 -1.79 -1.31
CA GLY A 107 0.73 -1.61 -2.10
C GLY A 107 -0.36 -2.60 -1.73
N TYR A 108 -0.01 -3.88 -1.56
CA TYR A 108 -0.94 -4.91 -1.09
C TYR A 108 -1.48 -4.59 0.31
N GLY A 109 -0.60 -4.26 1.26
CA GLY A 109 -0.98 -3.97 2.63
C GLY A 109 -1.91 -2.76 2.74
N SER A 110 -1.58 -1.67 2.05
CA SER A 110 -2.41 -0.46 2.02
C SER A 110 -3.75 -0.71 1.32
N TYR A 111 -3.79 -1.49 0.24
CA TYR A 111 -5.05 -1.87 -0.42
C TYR A 111 -5.95 -2.68 0.52
N TRP A 112 -5.38 -3.69 1.18
CA TRP A 112 -6.10 -4.51 2.13
C TRP A 112 -6.67 -3.68 3.29
N MET A 113 -5.92 -2.69 3.79
CA MET A 113 -6.41 -1.80 4.85
C MET A 113 -7.49 -0.84 4.36
N ALA A 114 -7.37 -0.28 3.16
CA ALA A 114 -8.43 0.51 2.54
C ALA A 114 -9.73 -0.29 2.41
N TRP A 115 -9.60 -1.56 2.03
CA TRP A 115 -10.68 -2.51 1.90
C TRP A 115 -11.40 -2.76 3.25
N GLN A 116 -10.64 -3.03 4.31
CA GLN A 116 -11.20 -3.23 5.66
C GLN A 116 -11.87 -1.96 6.21
N ASN A 117 -11.28 -0.78 5.97
CA ASN A 117 -11.88 0.51 6.35
C ASN A 117 -13.19 0.79 5.60
N TRP A 118 -13.30 0.35 4.35
CA TRP A 118 -14.54 0.45 3.58
C TRP A 118 -15.64 -0.43 4.17
N ILE A 119 -15.36 -1.70 4.47
CA ILE A 119 -16.33 -2.60 5.14
C ILE A 119 -16.81 -1.98 6.45
N TRP A 120 -15.87 -1.49 7.25
CA TRP A 120 -16.16 -0.84 8.52
C TRP A 120 -17.07 0.38 8.37
N LEU A 121 -16.82 1.21 7.36
CA LEU A 121 -17.67 2.36 7.06
C LEU A 121 -19.10 1.94 6.70
N GLN A 122 -19.28 0.84 5.98
CA GLN A 122 -20.62 0.35 5.65
C GLN A 122 -21.34 -0.22 6.88
N GLN A 123 -20.62 -0.91 7.77
CA GLN A 123 -21.16 -1.36 9.06
C GLN A 123 -21.57 -0.19 9.96
N LEU A 124 -20.75 0.87 10.04
CA LEU A 124 -21.10 2.12 10.74
C LEU A 124 -22.31 2.85 10.11
N ARG A 125 -22.65 2.55 8.85
CA ARG A 125 -23.87 3.04 8.18
C ARG A 125 -25.09 2.13 8.39
N GLY A 126 -24.93 1.01 9.10
CA GLY A 126 -25.99 0.08 9.44
C GLY A 126 -26.18 -1.07 8.43
N PHE A 127 -25.29 -1.22 7.44
CA PHE A 127 -25.32 -2.36 6.53
C PHE A 127 -24.68 -3.59 7.19
N LYS A 128 -25.38 -4.73 7.17
CA LYS A 128 -24.82 -6.01 7.62
C LYS A 128 -23.82 -6.54 6.59
N GLU A 129 -22.77 -7.21 7.05
CA GLU A 129 -21.68 -7.73 6.21
C GLU A 129 -22.20 -8.67 5.11
N ASP A 130 -23.22 -9.47 5.43
CA ASP A 130 -23.92 -10.41 4.53
C ASP A 130 -24.73 -9.70 3.43
N GLN A 131 -25.02 -8.40 3.60
CA GLN A 131 -25.71 -7.54 2.63
C GLN A 131 -24.74 -6.69 1.82
N LEU A 132 -23.47 -6.64 2.21
CA LEU A 132 -22.46 -5.99 1.41
C LEU A 132 -22.23 -6.88 0.18
N PRO A 133 -22.46 -6.38 -1.05
CA PRO A 133 -21.99 -7.10 -2.20
C PRO A 133 -20.49 -7.20 -2.01
N LEU A 134 -19.98 -8.40 -1.67
CA LEU A 134 -18.56 -8.72 -1.67
C LEU A 134 -17.98 -8.03 -2.90
N PRO A 135 -17.17 -6.98 -2.74
CA PRO A 135 -16.52 -6.36 -3.86
C PRO A 135 -15.63 -7.43 -4.38
N ARG A 136 -16.05 -7.92 -5.54
CA ARG A 136 -15.25 -8.66 -6.49
C ARG A 136 -13.90 -7.96 -6.47
N THR A 137 -12.97 -8.53 -5.75
CA THR A 137 -11.56 -8.17 -5.62
C THR A 137 -10.81 -8.16 -6.96
N LEU A 138 -11.53 -8.27 -8.08
CA LEU A 138 -11.04 -8.65 -9.39
C LEU A 138 -10.66 -7.46 -10.26
N THR A 139 -11.35 -6.32 -10.24
CA THR A 139 -11.11 -5.29 -11.27
C THR A 139 -9.81 -4.51 -11.07
N ILE A 140 -9.36 -4.27 -9.84
CA ILE A 140 -8.13 -3.50 -9.58
C ILE A 140 -6.88 -4.40 -9.66
N TYR A 141 -6.97 -5.65 -9.20
CA TYR A 141 -5.93 -6.66 -9.45
C TYR A 141 -5.78 -6.96 -10.94
N GLN A 142 -6.88 -7.07 -11.69
CA GLN A 142 -6.81 -7.25 -13.15
C GLN A 142 -6.23 -6.02 -13.85
N LEU A 143 -6.50 -4.80 -13.37
CA LEU A 143 -5.89 -3.58 -13.91
C LEU A 143 -4.38 -3.50 -13.62
N MET A 144 -3.94 -3.80 -12.38
CA MET A 144 -2.52 -3.84 -12.01
C MET A 144 -1.76 -4.99 -12.72
N ILE A 145 -2.40 -6.15 -12.91
CA ILE A 145 -1.81 -7.27 -13.65
C ILE A 145 -1.72 -6.98 -15.16
N THR A 146 -2.74 -6.35 -15.76
CA THR A 146 -2.70 -5.97 -17.19
C THR A 146 -1.69 -4.85 -17.47
N THR A 147 -1.58 -3.85 -16.60
CA THR A 147 -0.54 -2.81 -16.75
C THR A 147 0.86 -3.36 -16.50
N ALA A 148 1.04 -4.31 -15.59
CA ALA A 148 2.31 -5.01 -15.42
C ALA A 148 2.71 -5.87 -16.64
N ILE A 149 1.76 -6.56 -17.27
CA ILE A 149 1.99 -7.34 -18.50
C ILE A 149 2.38 -6.44 -19.67
N VAL A 150 1.70 -5.29 -19.84
CA VAL A 150 2.03 -4.31 -20.89
C VAL A 150 3.43 -3.70 -20.66
N ALA A 151 3.77 -3.36 -19.42
CA ALA A 151 5.11 -2.84 -19.07
C ALA A 151 6.22 -3.86 -19.32
N ALA A 152 5.98 -5.14 -19.04
CA ALA A 152 6.93 -6.22 -19.32
C ALA A 152 7.13 -6.47 -20.82
N VAL A 153 6.06 -6.40 -21.63
CA VAL A 153 6.13 -6.56 -23.09
C VAL A 153 6.86 -5.38 -23.75
N CYS A 154 6.60 -4.15 -23.31
CA CYS A 154 7.32 -2.97 -23.77
C CYS A 154 8.81 -3.00 -23.34
N GLY A 155 9.12 -3.49 -22.14
CA GLY A 155 10.51 -3.70 -21.69
C GLY A 155 11.25 -4.77 -22.52
N LEU A 156 10.58 -5.87 -22.87
CA LEU A 156 11.14 -6.93 -23.71
C LEU A 156 11.40 -6.44 -25.14
N ALA A 157 10.50 -5.63 -25.71
CA ALA A 157 10.66 -5.02 -27.02
C ALA A 157 11.85 -4.05 -27.06
N ASN A 158 12.07 -3.29 -25.98
CA ASN A 158 13.18 -2.34 -25.89
C ASN A 158 14.55 -3.05 -25.77
N LEU A 159 14.62 -4.17 -25.05
CA LEU A 159 15.85 -4.99 -24.96
C LEU A 159 16.18 -5.69 -26.29
N LEU A 160 15.17 -6.15 -27.02
CA LEU A 160 15.31 -6.68 -28.38
C LEU A 160 15.85 -5.63 -29.34
N GLN A 161 15.38 -4.39 -29.22
CA GLN A 161 15.84 -3.27 -30.03
C GLN A 161 17.31 -2.88 -29.73
N LEU A 162 17.70 -2.91 -28.45
CA LEU A 162 19.09 -2.70 -28.01
C LEU A 162 20.03 -3.81 -28.50
N GLY A 163 19.62 -5.08 -28.39
CA GLY A 163 20.43 -6.22 -28.87
C GLY A 163 20.62 -6.25 -30.39
N ILE A 164 19.66 -5.74 -31.16
CA ILE A 164 19.79 -5.58 -32.63
C ILE A 164 20.71 -4.40 -32.99
N GLN A 165 20.78 -3.37 -32.14
CA GLN A 165 21.65 -2.21 -32.35
C GLN A 165 23.11 -2.47 -31.99
N GLU A 166 23.38 -3.30 -30.97
CA GLU A 166 24.75 -3.69 -30.58
C GLU A 166 25.35 -4.79 -31.46
N GLY A 167 24.52 -5.49 -32.26
CA GLY A 167 24.93 -6.50 -33.24
C GLY A 167 25.24 -5.95 -34.65
N ARG A 168 25.31 -4.63 -34.81
CA ARG A 168 25.80 -3.92 -36.01
C ARG A 168 27.08 -3.17 -35.66
#